data_AF-A0AAV2S2C3-F1
#
_entry.id   AF-A0AAV2S2C3-F1
#
_cell.length_a   1.000
_cell.length_b   1.000
_cell.length_c   1.000
_cell.angle_alpha   90.00
_cell.angle_beta   90.00
_cell.angle_gamma   90.00
#
_symmetry.space_group_name_H-M   'P 1'
#
loop_
_entity.id
_entity.type
_entity.pdbx_description
1 polymer ?
#
loop_
_entity_poly.entity_id
_entity_poly.type
_entity_poly.pdbx_seq_one_letter_code
_entity_poly.pdbx_strand_id
1 'polypeptide(L)'
;MFNCSDLSQQLTVALQYSIVHMYCLALLATFANGCAIWCVIKCRRTQTGMKFLLVSVFLPLLLYSLLILPGRAELHRSVLICDYTWVPQIIAIAIINLDTALVRVELYCIALVALYRLLSVSAPQRSQQLMNIKVVIPLMIFMWILCFLPAVALPDGVLGNGTYNRIAMSVQVGDKATAGMIIIYHFMSFMLPAAFTIICYALMICTMKRRQLQSKTKSTVAEQVTRAVTCVFFSNFLFSFPHSLFHLMVPEDPFPHVIMHLCFWTILFVDPVLFVMLNRKYKTFLKKNLCCCLLSEDEKSYSSTKGTSSFAMDKLSNQVN
;
A
#
# COMPACT_ATOMS: atom_id res chain seq x y z
N MET A 1 -22.57 -15.46 24.87
CA MET A 1 -21.20 -15.67 25.40
C MET A 1 -20.67 -16.91 24.73
N PHE A 2 -19.50 -16.82 24.09
CA PHE A 2 -18.84 -17.97 23.44
C PHE A 2 -17.95 -18.64 24.49
N ASN A 3 -18.04 -19.95 24.66
CA ASN A 3 -17.17 -20.66 25.60
C ASN A 3 -15.84 -20.98 24.91
N CYS A 4 -14.75 -20.75 25.63
CA CYS A 4 -13.39 -21.01 25.14
C CYS A 4 -13.18 -22.49 24.77
N SER A 5 -13.96 -23.40 25.36
CA SER A 5 -13.99 -24.83 25.05
C SER A 5 -14.42 -25.15 23.62
N ASP A 6 -15.10 -24.22 22.96
CA ASP A 6 -15.71 -24.44 21.64
C ASP A 6 -14.78 -23.97 20.51
N LEU A 7 -13.60 -23.44 20.84
CA LEU A 7 -12.61 -23.05 19.86
C LEU A 7 -12.03 -24.31 19.21
N SER A 8 -12.27 -24.50 17.91
CA SER A 8 -11.71 -25.65 17.21
C SER A 8 -10.18 -25.64 17.29
N GLN A 9 -9.57 -26.82 17.35
CA GLN A 9 -8.11 -26.95 17.35
C GLN A 9 -7.49 -26.27 16.10
N GLN A 10 -8.18 -26.34 14.96
CA GLN A 10 -7.76 -25.68 13.72
C GLN A 10 -7.74 -24.15 13.85
N LEU A 11 -8.78 -23.56 14.45
CA LEU A 11 -8.86 -22.12 14.67
C LEU A 11 -7.78 -21.63 15.65
N THR A 12 -7.51 -22.41 16.71
CA THR A 12 -6.45 -22.10 17.68
C THR A 12 -5.09 -22.00 17.00
N VAL A 13 -4.74 -22.98 16.17
CA VAL A 13 -3.48 -22.99 15.40
C VAL A 13 -3.43 -21.84 14.41
N ALA A 14 -4.55 -21.56 13.72
CA ALA A 14 -4.64 -20.45 12.78
C ALA A 14 -4.42 -19.09 13.46
N LEU A 15 -4.99 -18.87 14.65
CA LEU A 15 -4.81 -17.65 15.44
C LEU A 15 -3.36 -17.47 15.89
N GLN A 16 -2.70 -18.53 16.39
CA GLN A 16 -1.29 -18.47 16.77
C GLN A 16 -0.39 -18.08 15.60
N TYR A 17 -0.56 -18.75 14.45
CA TYR A 17 0.16 -18.41 13.24
C TYR A 17 -0.12 -16.97 12.80
N SER A 18 -1.39 -16.56 12.87
CA SER A 18 -1.82 -15.23 12.48
C SER A 18 -1.15 -14.13 13.30
N ILE A 19 -1.05 -14.30 14.62
CA ILE A 19 -0.39 -13.36 15.53
C ILE A 19 1.10 -13.20 15.16
N VAL A 20 1.82 -14.32 15.02
CA VAL A 20 3.24 -14.30 14.64
C VAL A 20 3.43 -13.63 13.28
N HIS A 21 2.61 -14.01 12.30
CA HIS A 21 2.65 -13.46 10.95
C HIS A 21 2.41 -11.95 10.94
N MET A 22 1.42 -11.44 11.70
CA MET A 22 1.15 -10.01 11.81
C MET A 22 2.32 -9.22 12.40
N TYR A 23 2.97 -9.70 13.46
CA TYR A 23 4.15 -8.99 14.01
C TYR A 23 5.34 -9.03 13.05
N CYS A 24 5.60 -10.17 12.40
CA CYS A 24 6.63 -10.26 11.37
C CYS A 24 6.35 -9.27 10.23
N LEU A 25 5.11 -9.23 9.74
CA LEU A 25 4.69 -8.27 8.72
C LEU A 25 4.75 -6.83 9.21
N ALA A 26 4.38 -6.54 10.46
CA ALA A 26 4.47 -5.19 11.02
C ALA A 26 5.89 -4.64 10.88
N LEU A 27 6.91 -5.44 11.19
CA LEU A 27 8.32 -5.04 11.02
C LEU A 27 8.73 -4.95 9.54
N LEU A 28 8.49 -6.02 8.77
CA LEU A 28 8.94 -6.12 7.38
C LEU A 28 8.24 -5.12 6.46
N ALA A 29 6.91 -5.00 6.57
CA ALA A 29 6.11 -4.07 5.79
C ALA A 29 6.41 -2.62 6.19
N THR A 30 6.59 -2.31 7.47
CA THR A 30 7.01 -0.95 7.89
C THR A 30 8.32 -0.56 7.23
N PHE A 31 9.32 -1.45 7.29
CA PHE A 31 10.62 -1.20 6.67
C PHE A 31 10.51 -1.06 5.14
N ALA A 32 9.77 -1.95 4.48
CA ALA A 32 9.61 -1.94 3.02
C ALA A 32 8.87 -0.68 2.54
N ASN A 33 7.75 -0.31 3.17
CA ASN A 33 6.99 0.90 2.84
C ASN A 33 7.82 2.17 3.12
N GLY A 34 8.55 2.21 4.24
CA GLY A 34 9.48 3.30 4.54
C GLY A 34 10.56 3.46 3.46
N CYS A 35 11.17 2.35 3.02
CA CYS A 35 12.13 2.34 1.92
C CYS A 35 11.53 2.82 0.60
N ALA A 36 10.29 2.40 0.28
CA ALA A 36 9.59 2.83 -0.93
C ALA A 36 9.33 4.34 -0.92
N ILE A 37 8.81 4.88 0.19
CA ILE A 37 8.60 6.32 0.38
C ILE A 37 9.92 7.09 0.24
N TRP A 38 10.98 6.62 0.91
CA TRP A 38 12.29 7.25 0.84
C TRP A 38 12.83 7.31 -0.60
N CYS A 39 12.72 6.20 -1.35
CA CYS A 39 13.11 6.14 -2.76
C CYS A 39 12.33 7.14 -3.62
N VAL A 40 11.01 7.23 -3.43
CA VAL A 40 10.13 8.14 -4.19
C VAL A 40 10.51 9.60 -3.93
N ILE A 41 10.70 9.98 -2.66
CA ILE A 41 11.05 11.35 -2.28
C ILE A 41 12.39 11.76 -2.90
N LYS A 42 13.42 10.90 -2.76
CA LYS A 42 14.78 11.19 -3.24
C LYS A 42 14.93 11.12 -4.77
N CYS A 43 14.01 10.47 -5.48
CA CYS A 43 14.06 10.39 -6.94
C CYS A 43 13.83 11.77 -7.59
N ARG A 44 14.88 12.41 -8.13
CA ARG A 44 14.75 13.72 -8.82
C ARG A 44 14.00 13.66 -10.16
N ARG A 45 13.90 12.48 -10.78
CA ARG A 45 13.30 12.32 -12.11
C ARG A 45 11.78 12.17 -12.09
N THR A 46 11.21 11.80 -10.95
CA THR A 46 9.76 11.65 -10.79
C THR A 46 9.13 13.03 -10.67
N GLN A 47 8.12 13.33 -11.49
CA GLN A 47 7.37 14.59 -11.40
C GLN A 47 6.75 14.75 -10.02
N THR A 48 6.70 15.99 -9.52
CA THR A 48 6.23 16.31 -8.17
C THR A 48 4.83 15.75 -7.87
N GLY A 49 3.85 15.94 -8.76
CA GLY A 49 2.51 15.39 -8.58
C GLY A 49 2.47 13.87 -8.45
N MET A 50 3.26 13.16 -9.26
CA MET A 50 3.40 11.70 -9.17
C MET A 50 4.11 11.25 -7.88
N LYS A 51 5.05 12.05 -7.34
CA LYS A 51 5.62 11.75 -6.02
C LYS A 51 4.56 11.78 -4.93
N PHE A 52 3.72 12.80 -4.90
CA PHE A 52 2.64 12.91 -3.91
C PHE A 52 1.67 11.73 -4.01
N LEU A 53 1.25 11.34 -5.23
CA LEU A 53 0.40 10.17 -5.41
C LEU A 53 1.08 8.87 -4.93
N LEU A 54 2.33 8.62 -5.31
CA LEU A 54 3.04 7.40 -4.90
C LEU A 54 3.28 7.36 -3.39
N VAL A 55 3.66 8.49 -2.78
CA VAL A 55 3.77 8.58 -1.32
C VAL A 55 2.42 8.30 -0.68
N SER A 56 1.32 8.77 -1.27
CA SER A 56 -0.03 8.54 -0.75
C SER A 56 -0.55 7.11 -0.94
N VAL A 57 0.08 6.31 -1.82
CA VAL A 57 -0.15 4.86 -1.87
C VAL A 57 0.57 4.17 -0.71
N PHE A 58 1.84 4.48 -0.48
CA PHE A 58 2.65 3.79 0.54
C PHE A 58 2.46 4.31 1.98
N LEU A 59 2.03 5.56 2.15
CA LEU A 59 1.77 6.15 3.47
C LEU A 59 0.66 5.44 4.24
N PRO A 60 -0.54 5.17 3.69
CA PRO A 60 -1.56 4.41 4.40
C PRO A 60 -1.07 3.00 4.72
N LEU A 61 -0.29 2.36 3.84
CA LEU A 61 0.31 1.04 4.09
C LEU A 61 1.34 1.06 5.23
N LEU A 62 2.14 2.11 5.32
CA LEU A 62 3.05 2.35 6.43
C LEU A 62 2.29 2.52 7.75
N LEU A 63 1.24 3.34 7.75
CA LEU A 63 0.38 3.53 8.93
C LEU A 63 -0.34 2.24 9.33
N TYR A 64 -0.79 1.46 8.34
CA TYR A 64 -1.43 0.17 8.54
C TYR A 64 -0.48 -0.80 9.23
N SER A 65 0.74 -0.93 8.71
CA SER A 65 1.75 -1.84 9.27
C SER A 65 2.24 -1.42 10.65
N LEU A 66 2.30 -0.12 10.94
CA LEU A 66 2.70 0.40 12.25
C LEU A 66 1.60 0.30 13.32
N LEU A 67 0.34 0.56 12.95
CA LEU A 67 -0.75 0.75 13.93
C LEU A 67 -1.74 -0.41 13.90
N ILE A 68 -2.17 -0.83 12.71
CA ILE A 68 -3.25 -1.80 12.54
C ILE A 68 -2.77 -3.23 12.77
N LEU A 69 -1.64 -3.63 12.17
CA LEU A 69 -1.15 -5.01 12.34
C LEU A 69 -0.88 -5.38 13.81
N PRO A 70 -0.16 -4.56 14.61
CA PRO A 70 0.01 -4.87 16.03
C PRO A 70 -1.32 -4.87 16.79
N GLY A 71 -2.21 -3.90 16.52
CA GLY A 71 -3.53 -3.86 17.15
C GLY A 71 -4.40 -5.08 16.83
N ARG A 72 -4.41 -5.52 15.57
CA ARG A 72 -5.09 -6.75 15.12
C ARG A 72 -4.46 -8.00 15.76
N ALA A 73 -3.15 -8.03 15.96
CA ALA A 73 -2.47 -9.12 16.66
C ALA A 73 -2.92 -9.22 18.11
N GLU A 74 -3.05 -8.10 18.82
CA GLU A 74 -3.57 -8.09 20.19
C GLU A 74 -5.06 -8.48 20.25
N LEU A 75 -5.86 -8.13 19.23
CA LEU A 75 -7.24 -8.62 19.11
C LEU A 75 -7.28 -10.14 18.93
N HIS A 76 -6.48 -10.70 18.02
CA HIS A 76 -6.38 -12.16 17.82
C HIS A 76 -5.89 -12.86 19.10
N ARG A 77 -4.93 -12.25 19.79
CA ARG A 77 -4.43 -12.75 21.08
C ARG A 77 -5.54 -12.77 22.13
N SER A 78 -6.36 -11.71 22.24
CA SER A 78 -7.48 -11.65 23.18
C SER A 78 -8.48 -12.79 22.97
N VAL A 79 -8.73 -13.16 21.71
CA VAL A 79 -9.58 -14.31 21.35
C VAL A 79 -8.90 -15.62 21.72
N LEU A 80 -7.60 -15.76 21.43
CA LEU A 80 -6.83 -16.97 21.71
C LEU A 80 -6.73 -17.28 23.22
N ILE A 81 -6.54 -16.27 24.06
CA ILE A 81 -6.47 -16.43 25.52
C ILE A 81 -7.83 -16.36 26.21
N CYS A 82 -8.89 -16.08 25.44
CA CYS A 82 -10.25 -15.89 25.94
C CYS A 82 -10.39 -14.78 27.00
N ASP A 83 -9.50 -13.79 26.98
CA ASP A 83 -9.58 -12.58 27.78
C ASP A 83 -10.01 -11.41 26.89
N TYR A 84 -11.32 -11.21 26.83
CA TYR A 84 -11.95 -10.16 26.04
C TYR A 84 -11.80 -8.75 26.66
N THR A 85 -11.26 -8.65 27.88
CA THR A 85 -10.94 -7.38 28.54
C THR A 85 -9.55 -6.88 28.19
N TRP A 86 -8.69 -7.75 27.64
CA TRP A 86 -7.34 -7.43 27.18
C TRP A 86 -7.30 -6.21 26.25
N VAL A 87 -8.23 -6.16 25.28
CA VAL A 87 -8.42 -4.98 24.41
C VAL A 87 -9.77 -4.33 24.73
N PRO A 88 -9.78 -3.10 25.28
CA PRO A 88 -11.01 -2.34 25.48
C PRO A 88 -11.82 -2.22 24.19
N GLN A 89 -13.15 -2.33 24.31
CA GLN A 89 -14.04 -2.34 23.14
C GLN A 89 -13.89 -1.10 22.26
N ILE A 90 -13.69 0.08 22.85
CA ILE A 90 -13.47 1.33 22.13
C ILE A 90 -12.21 1.24 21.25
N ILE A 91 -11.14 0.64 21.77
CA ILE A 91 -9.89 0.44 21.04
C ILE A 91 -10.10 -0.58 19.90
N ALA A 92 -10.82 -1.68 20.16
CA ALA A 92 -11.14 -2.66 19.13
C ALA A 92 -11.92 -2.04 17.95
N ILE A 93 -12.95 -1.24 18.25
CA ILE A 93 -13.74 -0.52 17.24
C ILE A 93 -12.86 0.48 16.48
N ALA A 94 -12.01 1.24 17.18
CA ALA A 94 -11.08 2.18 16.56
C ALA A 94 -10.12 1.49 15.59
N ILE A 95 -9.54 0.35 15.98
CA ILE A 95 -8.64 -0.45 15.12
C ILE A 95 -9.37 -0.89 13.85
N ILE A 96 -10.58 -1.43 13.95
CA ILE A 96 -11.34 -1.94 12.79
C ILE A 96 -11.77 -0.81 11.86
N ASN A 97 -12.17 0.32 12.42
CA ASN A 97 -12.55 1.50 11.65
C ASN A 97 -11.35 2.11 10.92
N LEU A 98 -10.19 2.20 11.59
CA LEU A 98 -8.96 2.70 10.99
C LEU A 98 -8.40 1.74 9.92
N ASP A 99 -8.46 0.43 10.17
CA ASP A 99 -8.16 -0.62 9.18
C ASP A 99 -8.95 -0.38 7.88
N THR A 100 -10.28 -0.31 8.01
CA THR A 100 -11.16 -0.11 6.85
C THR A 100 -10.89 1.23 6.15
N ALA A 101 -10.64 2.31 6.90
CA ALA A 101 -10.36 3.62 6.34
C ALA A 101 -9.04 3.64 5.55
N LEU A 102 -7.97 3.05 6.09
CA LEU A 102 -6.66 3.02 5.44
C LEU A 102 -6.66 2.17 4.16
N VAL A 103 -7.33 1.01 4.17
CA VAL A 103 -7.50 0.19 2.95
C VAL A 103 -8.25 0.95 1.87
N ARG A 104 -9.30 1.70 2.23
CA ARG A 104 -10.01 2.56 1.28
C ARG A 104 -9.08 3.62 0.68
N VAL A 105 -8.36 4.36 1.52
CA VAL A 105 -7.42 5.40 1.06
C VAL A 105 -6.43 4.80 0.07
N GLU A 106 -5.87 3.64 0.37
CA GLU A 106 -4.93 2.95 -0.52
C GLU A 106 -5.57 2.64 -1.90
N LEU A 107 -6.75 2.01 -1.92
CA LEU A 107 -7.43 1.64 -3.17
C LEU A 107 -7.77 2.86 -4.03
N TYR A 108 -8.26 3.94 -3.42
CA TYR A 108 -8.53 5.17 -4.16
C TYR A 108 -7.22 5.84 -4.64
N CYS A 109 -6.15 5.82 -3.85
CA CYS A 109 -4.83 6.27 -4.30
C CYS A 109 -4.34 5.48 -5.51
N ILE A 110 -4.50 4.15 -5.51
CA ILE A 110 -4.12 3.28 -6.64
C ILE A 110 -4.97 3.59 -7.88
N ALA A 111 -6.27 3.79 -7.70
CA ALA A 111 -7.18 4.20 -8.77
C ALA A 111 -6.74 5.55 -9.39
N LEU A 112 -6.38 6.54 -8.57
CA LEU A 112 -5.85 7.82 -9.03
C LEU A 112 -4.51 7.68 -9.76
N VAL A 113 -3.60 6.83 -9.26
CA VAL A 113 -2.34 6.51 -9.96
C VAL A 113 -2.61 5.89 -11.33
N ALA A 114 -3.55 4.95 -11.42
CA ALA A 114 -3.92 4.30 -12.68
C ALA A 114 -4.53 5.30 -13.68
N LEU A 115 -5.44 6.17 -13.22
CA LEU A 115 -6.00 7.25 -14.04
C LEU A 115 -4.90 8.19 -14.54
N TYR A 116 -4.00 8.63 -13.66
CA TYR A 116 -2.90 9.48 -14.07
C TYR A 116 -2.03 8.80 -15.14
N ARG A 117 -1.70 7.52 -14.94
CA ARG A 117 -0.90 6.77 -15.91
C ARG A 117 -1.58 6.69 -17.26
N LEU A 118 -2.88 6.39 -17.28
CA LEU A 118 -3.69 6.44 -18.48
C LEU A 118 -3.62 7.82 -19.15
N LEU A 119 -3.83 8.90 -18.40
CA LEU A 119 -3.76 10.26 -18.95
C LEU A 119 -2.38 10.63 -19.48
N SER A 120 -1.31 10.22 -18.77
CA SER A 120 0.08 10.48 -19.18
C SER A 120 0.43 9.79 -20.50
N VAL A 121 -0.17 8.61 -20.74
CA VAL A 121 -0.07 7.92 -22.01
C VAL A 121 -0.99 8.60 -23.02
N SER A 122 -2.30 8.66 -22.80
CA SER A 122 -3.28 9.09 -23.79
C SER A 122 -3.15 10.57 -24.21
N ALA A 123 -2.84 11.48 -23.29
CA ALA A 123 -2.78 12.93 -23.54
C ALA A 123 -1.66 13.61 -22.73
N PRO A 124 -0.38 13.46 -23.11
CA PRO A 124 0.76 13.89 -22.31
C PRO A 124 0.74 15.40 -21.96
N GLN A 125 0.36 16.27 -22.90
CA GLN A 125 0.26 17.71 -22.65
C GLN A 125 -0.82 18.06 -21.60
N ARG A 126 -2.03 17.51 -21.74
CA ARG A 126 -3.12 17.71 -20.75
C ARG A 126 -2.79 17.10 -19.40
N SER A 127 -2.09 15.96 -19.40
CA SER A 127 -1.70 15.27 -18.16
C SER A 127 -0.78 16.13 -17.29
N GLN A 128 0.11 16.94 -17.90
CA GLN A 128 0.99 17.83 -17.14
C GLN A 128 0.20 18.97 -16.46
N GLN A 129 -0.85 19.48 -17.10
CA GLN A 129 -1.70 20.54 -16.55
C GLN A 129 -2.58 20.03 -15.41
N LEU A 130 -3.25 18.89 -15.59
CA LEU A 130 -4.11 18.28 -14.57
C LEU A 130 -3.35 17.84 -13.32
N MET A 131 -2.03 17.70 -13.43
CA MET A 131 -1.17 17.15 -12.38
C MET A 131 -0.31 18.19 -11.73
N ASN A 132 -0.77 19.44 -11.83
CA ASN A 132 -0.32 20.50 -10.98
C ASN A 132 -0.57 20.10 -9.52
N ILE A 133 0.42 20.34 -8.66
CA ILE A 133 0.35 20.09 -7.22
C ILE A 133 -0.89 20.74 -6.59
N LYS A 134 -1.32 21.89 -7.14
CA LYS A 134 -2.52 22.63 -6.72
C LYS A 134 -3.83 21.84 -6.90
N VAL A 135 -3.88 20.87 -7.81
CA VAL A 135 -5.06 20.01 -8.04
C VAL A 135 -4.95 18.72 -7.24
N VAL A 136 -3.76 18.11 -7.25
CA VAL A 136 -3.53 16.79 -6.62
C VAL A 136 -3.69 16.85 -5.10
N ILE A 137 -3.16 17.88 -4.44
CA ILE A 137 -3.22 17.97 -2.97
C ILE A 137 -4.67 18.09 -2.46
N PRO A 138 -5.50 19.04 -2.94
CA PRO A 138 -6.90 19.11 -2.50
C PRO A 138 -7.69 17.84 -2.79
N LEU A 139 -7.48 17.21 -3.95
CA LEU A 139 -8.12 15.94 -4.31
C LEU A 139 -7.75 14.83 -3.32
N MET A 140 -6.47 14.73 -2.96
CA MET A 140 -6.03 13.78 -1.93
C MET A 140 -6.65 14.08 -0.58
N ILE A 141 -6.63 15.33 -0.11
CA ILE A 141 -7.23 15.70 1.19
C ILE A 141 -8.71 15.33 1.21
N PHE A 142 -9.45 15.69 0.15
CA PHE A 142 -10.87 15.35 0.01
C PHE A 142 -11.11 13.84 0.06
N MET A 143 -10.30 13.07 -0.65
CA MET A 143 -10.38 11.60 -0.66
C MET A 143 -10.07 11.00 0.71
N TRP A 144 -9.07 11.50 1.44
CA TRP A 144 -8.78 11.07 2.81
C TRP A 144 -9.97 11.36 3.72
N ILE A 145 -10.53 12.56 3.68
CA ILE A 145 -11.72 12.92 4.47
C ILE A 145 -12.88 11.98 4.14
N LEU A 146 -13.17 11.74 2.86
CA LEU A 146 -14.24 10.84 2.42
C LEU A 146 -14.03 9.41 2.92
N CYS A 147 -12.78 8.92 2.91
CA CYS A 147 -12.45 7.58 3.39
C CYS A 147 -12.53 7.46 4.92
N PHE A 148 -12.34 8.54 5.68
CA PHE A 148 -12.40 8.52 7.15
C PHE A 148 -13.78 8.88 7.70
N LEU A 149 -14.62 9.58 6.93
CA LEU A 149 -15.94 10.02 7.37
C LEU A 149 -16.79 8.87 7.97
N PRO A 150 -16.85 7.66 7.38
CA PRO A 150 -17.65 6.57 7.94
C PRO A 150 -17.02 5.91 9.17
N ALA A 151 -15.70 5.99 9.32
CA ALA A 151 -15.02 5.54 10.54
C ALA A 151 -15.39 6.41 11.75
N VAL A 152 -15.67 7.69 11.53
CA VAL A 152 -16.12 8.66 12.56
C VAL A 152 -17.63 8.58 12.80
N ALA A 153 -18.42 8.21 11.79
CA ALA A 153 -19.89 8.18 11.91
C ALA A 153 -20.46 6.94 12.62
N LEU A 154 -19.65 5.88 12.82
CA LEU A 154 -20.05 4.62 13.47
C LEU A 154 -20.06 4.65 15.01
N PRO A 155 -19.12 5.30 15.72
CA PRO A 155 -19.10 5.30 17.19
C PRO A 155 -20.17 6.17 17.86
N ASP A 156 -20.58 7.28 17.25
CA ASP A 156 -21.44 8.30 17.89
C ASP A 156 -22.96 8.09 17.65
N GLY A 157 -23.38 6.89 17.25
CA GLY A 157 -24.80 6.57 17.11
C GLY A 157 -25.50 7.14 15.87
N VAL A 158 -24.83 7.92 15.03
CA VAL A 158 -25.41 8.46 13.76
C VAL A 158 -25.75 7.34 12.76
N LEU A 159 -24.95 6.26 12.73
CA LEU A 159 -25.27 5.01 12.02
C LEU A 159 -25.66 3.85 12.97
N GLY A 160 -25.92 4.14 14.25
CA GLY A 160 -26.25 3.15 15.28
C GLY A 160 -25.07 2.76 16.18
N ASN A 161 -25.36 2.15 17.33
CA ASN A 161 -24.33 1.69 18.27
C ASN A 161 -23.62 0.46 17.70
N GLY A 162 -22.42 0.66 17.15
CA GLY A 162 -21.56 -0.43 16.69
C GLY A 162 -21.16 -1.33 17.85
N THR A 163 -21.49 -2.62 17.76
CA THR A 163 -21.00 -3.64 18.71
C THR A 163 -19.89 -4.42 18.07
N TYR A 164 -18.79 -4.64 18.80
CA TYR A 164 -17.70 -5.46 18.29
C TYR A 164 -18.07 -6.93 18.44
N ASN A 165 -18.26 -7.64 17.31
CA ASN A 165 -18.37 -9.08 17.31
C ASN A 165 -16.96 -9.68 17.35
N ARG A 166 -16.66 -10.31 18.49
CA ARG A 166 -15.33 -10.82 18.83
C ARG A 166 -14.96 -12.07 18.03
N ILE A 167 -15.93 -12.89 17.64
CA ILE A 167 -15.70 -14.13 16.87
C ILE A 167 -15.48 -13.79 15.40
N ALA A 168 -16.36 -12.96 14.84
CA ALA A 168 -16.25 -12.49 13.47
C ALA A 168 -15.13 -11.43 13.31
N MET A 169 -14.56 -10.95 14.42
CA MET A 169 -13.54 -9.91 14.49
C MET A 169 -13.91 -8.67 13.66
N SER A 170 -15.20 -8.33 13.70
CA SER A 170 -15.84 -7.30 12.88
C SER A 170 -16.78 -6.45 13.74
N VAL A 171 -17.10 -5.24 13.26
CA VAL A 171 -18.09 -4.39 13.90
C VAL A 171 -19.46 -4.72 13.31
N GLN A 172 -20.39 -5.15 14.16
CA GLN A 172 -21.78 -5.40 13.80
C GLN A 172 -22.65 -4.20 14.15
N VAL A 173 -23.56 -3.87 13.24
CA VAL A 173 -24.60 -2.87 13.47
C VAL A 173 -25.94 -3.58 13.61
N GLY A 174 -26.68 -3.25 14.68
CA GLY A 174 -27.87 -4.01 15.10
C GLY A 174 -29.11 -3.86 14.21
N ASP A 175 -29.12 -2.94 13.25
CA ASP A 175 -30.28 -2.66 12.39
C ASP A 175 -30.14 -3.25 10.98
N LYS A 176 -31.18 -3.95 10.50
CA LYS A 176 -31.26 -4.54 9.15
C LYS A 176 -31.20 -3.47 8.06
N ALA A 177 -31.76 -2.29 8.28
CA ALA A 177 -31.67 -1.18 7.33
C ALA A 177 -30.21 -0.73 7.17
N THR A 178 -29.46 -0.69 8.28
CA THR A 178 -28.04 -0.34 8.27
C THR A 178 -27.18 -1.44 7.65
N ALA A 179 -27.56 -2.71 7.77
CA ALA A 179 -26.85 -3.81 7.11
C ALA A 179 -26.85 -3.66 5.57
N GLY A 180 -28.00 -3.28 4.97
CA GLY A 180 -28.08 -3.01 3.53
C GLY A 180 -27.19 -1.83 3.10
N MET A 181 -27.16 -0.76 3.90
CA MET A 181 -26.28 0.40 3.68
C MET A 181 -24.80 0.02 3.78
N ILE A 182 -24.42 -0.85 4.72
CA ILE A 182 -23.05 -1.36 4.86
C ILE A 182 -22.62 -2.13 3.61
N ILE A 183 -23.51 -2.97 3.04
CA ILE A 183 -23.21 -3.72 1.81
C ILE A 183 -22.98 -2.78 0.62
N ILE A 184 -23.90 -1.83 0.40
CA ILE A 184 -23.77 -0.83 -0.68
C ILE A 184 -22.48 -0.03 -0.49
N TYR A 185 -22.21 0.37 0.74
CA TYR A 185 -21.03 1.14 1.08
C TYR A 185 -19.73 0.33 0.87
N HIS A 186 -19.71 -0.94 1.28
CA HIS A 186 -18.58 -1.85 1.04
C HIS A 186 -18.33 -2.03 -0.45
N PHE A 187 -19.41 -2.22 -1.23
CA PHE A 187 -19.34 -2.31 -2.69
C PHE A 187 -18.76 -1.04 -3.31
N MET A 188 -19.25 0.15 -2.93
CA MET A 188 -18.75 1.42 -3.45
C MET A 188 -17.31 1.72 -3.01
N SER A 189 -16.92 1.27 -1.81
CA SER A 189 -15.59 1.49 -1.25
C SER A 189 -14.52 0.58 -1.85
N PHE A 190 -14.90 -0.63 -2.27
CA PHE A 190 -13.95 -1.63 -2.76
C PHE A 190 -14.10 -1.91 -4.26
N MET A 191 -15.30 -2.29 -4.71
CA MET A 191 -15.52 -2.73 -6.09
C MET A 191 -15.41 -1.59 -7.09
N LEU A 192 -15.89 -0.39 -6.74
CA LEU A 192 -15.81 0.77 -7.63
C LEU A 192 -14.35 1.18 -7.94
N PRO A 193 -13.46 1.44 -6.96
CA PRO A 193 -12.07 1.77 -7.27
C PRO A 193 -11.32 0.61 -7.93
N ALA A 194 -11.60 -0.65 -7.56
CA ALA A 194 -10.98 -1.81 -8.20
C ALA A 194 -11.38 -1.91 -9.68
N ALA A 195 -12.68 -1.86 -10.01
CA ALA A 195 -13.18 -1.90 -11.38
C ALA A 195 -12.66 -0.72 -12.20
N PHE A 196 -12.69 0.49 -11.63
CA PHE A 196 -12.15 1.68 -12.27
C PHE A 196 -10.66 1.54 -12.59
N THR A 197 -9.88 0.96 -11.67
CA THR A 197 -8.45 0.69 -11.85
C THR A 197 -8.21 -0.32 -12.98
N ILE A 198 -8.98 -1.42 -13.02
CA ILE A 198 -8.93 -2.42 -14.11
C ILE A 198 -9.18 -1.75 -15.47
N ILE A 199 -10.25 -0.94 -15.56
CA ILE A 199 -10.60 -0.23 -16.79
C ILE A 199 -9.46 0.71 -17.21
N CYS A 200 -8.90 1.49 -16.27
CA CYS A 200 -7.80 2.40 -16.56
C CYS A 200 -6.57 1.67 -17.11
N TYR A 201 -6.18 0.54 -16.51
CA TYR A 201 -5.04 -0.25 -16.99
C TYR A 201 -5.31 -0.91 -18.34
N ALA A 202 -6.51 -1.46 -18.56
CA ALA A 202 -6.90 -2.04 -19.84
C ALA A 202 -6.80 -0.99 -20.96
N LEU A 203 -7.38 0.20 -20.75
CA LEU A 203 -7.30 1.31 -21.71
C LEU A 203 -5.87 1.80 -21.94
N MET A 204 -5.05 1.85 -20.89
CA MET A 204 -3.65 2.26 -20.99
C MET A 204 -2.85 1.27 -21.83
N ILE A 205 -2.99 -0.05 -21.59
CA ILE A 205 -2.33 -1.10 -22.38
C ILE A 205 -2.77 -1.02 -23.84
N CYS A 206 -4.07 -0.88 -24.11
CA CYS A 206 -4.60 -0.72 -25.47
C CYS A 206 -4.01 0.50 -26.18
N THR A 207 -3.90 1.63 -25.48
CA THR A 207 -3.36 2.87 -26.03
C THR A 207 -1.85 2.76 -26.28
N MET A 208 -1.11 2.11 -25.38
CA MET A 208 0.33 1.83 -25.57
C MET A 208 0.57 0.94 -26.79
N LYS A 209 -0.19 -0.15 -26.95
CA LYS A 209 -0.09 -1.04 -28.12
C LYS A 209 -0.38 -0.29 -29.42
N ARG A 210 -1.45 0.52 -29.45
CA ARG A 210 -1.80 1.34 -30.62
C ARG A 210 -0.66 2.29 -31.00
N ARG A 211 0.01 2.91 -30.02
CA ARG A 211 1.14 3.79 -30.26
C ARG A 211 2.39 3.07 -30.72
N GLN A 212 2.69 1.89 -30.17
CA GLN A 212 3.81 1.06 -30.64
C GLN A 212 3.62 0.63 -32.10
N LEU A 213 2.39 0.35 -32.52
CA LEU A 213 2.09 0.06 -33.93
C LEU A 213 2.30 1.28 -34.84
N GLN A 214 2.09 2.50 -34.31
CA GLN A 214 2.24 3.75 -35.06
C GLN A 214 3.68 4.30 -35.05
N SER A 215 4.45 4.08 -33.97
CA SER A 215 5.85 4.51 -33.87
C SER A 215 6.80 3.33 -34.05
N LYS A 216 7.62 3.34 -35.11
CA LYS A 216 8.68 2.33 -35.35
C LYS A 216 9.79 2.30 -34.27
N THR A 217 9.67 3.06 -33.18
CA THR A 217 10.70 3.25 -32.15
C THR A 217 10.33 2.52 -30.86
N LYS A 218 11.17 1.57 -30.41
CA LYS A 218 11.02 0.87 -29.13
C LYS A 218 11.37 1.80 -27.95
N SER A 219 10.39 2.36 -27.27
CA SER A 219 10.61 3.16 -26.05
C SER A 219 10.70 2.28 -24.80
N THR A 220 11.90 1.81 -24.48
CA THR A 220 12.18 0.85 -23.40
C THR A 220 11.97 1.39 -21.98
N VAL A 221 12.06 2.71 -21.76
CA VAL A 221 11.98 3.32 -20.42
C VAL A 221 10.54 3.49 -19.94
N ALA A 222 9.63 3.90 -20.82
CA ALA A 222 8.21 4.03 -20.49
C ALA A 222 7.60 2.66 -20.16
N GLU A 223 7.99 1.63 -20.92
CA GLU A 223 7.58 0.24 -20.71
C GLU A 223 7.99 -0.31 -19.34
N GLN A 224 9.20 0.01 -18.86
CA GLN A 224 9.66 -0.47 -17.54
C GLN A 224 8.81 0.10 -16.40
N VAL A 225 8.48 1.39 -16.46
CA VAL A 225 7.68 2.05 -15.43
C VAL A 225 6.25 1.52 -15.46
N THR A 226 5.68 1.34 -16.66
CA THR A 226 4.36 0.71 -16.81
C THR A 226 4.35 -0.70 -16.25
N ARG A 227 5.36 -1.52 -16.57
CA ARG A 227 5.45 -2.91 -16.08
C ARG A 227 5.51 -2.99 -14.56
N ALA A 228 6.32 -2.15 -13.92
CA ALA A 228 6.42 -2.14 -12.45
C ALA A 228 5.07 -1.82 -11.79
N VAL A 229 4.37 -0.80 -12.31
CA VAL A 229 3.07 -0.37 -11.81
C VAL A 229 1.98 -1.43 -12.09
N THR A 230 2.00 -2.06 -13.27
CA THR A 230 1.09 -3.17 -13.60
C THR A 230 1.31 -4.39 -12.72
N CYS A 231 2.56 -4.73 -12.37
CA CYS A 231 2.83 -5.83 -11.45
C CYS A 231 2.32 -5.55 -10.04
N VAL A 232 2.50 -4.33 -9.53
CA VAL A 232 1.94 -3.92 -8.23
C VAL A 232 0.41 -4.00 -8.26
N PHE A 233 -0.22 -3.52 -9.34
CA PHE A 233 -1.66 -3.66 -9.50
C PHE A 233 -2.12 -5.12 -9.54
N PHE A 234 -1.42 -5.98 -10.29
CA PHE A 234 -1.78 -7.39 -10.39
C PHE A 234 -1.61 -8.11 -9.05
N SER A 235 -0.56 -7.79 -8.28
CA SER A 235 -0.39 -8.23 -6.89
C SER A 235 -1.62 -7.82 -6.06
N ASN A 236 -1.99 -6.54 -6.11
CA ASN A 236 -3.13 -6.05 -5.36
C ASN A 236 -4.45 -6.71 -5.77
N PHE A 237 -4.69 -6.89 -7.07
CA PHE A 237 -5.85 -7.63 -7.53
C PHE A 237 -5.85 -9.07 -7.03
N LEU A 238 -4.71 -9.78 -7.11
CA LEU A 238 -4.60 -11.19 -6.72
C LEU A 238 -4.87 -11.42 -5.24
N PHE A 239 -4.43 -10.53 -4.36
CA PHE A 239 -4.61 -10.67 -2.91
C PHE A 239 -5.92 -10.04 -2.40
N SER A 240 -6.31 -8.88 -2.93
CA SER A 240 -7.47 -8.12 -2.42
C SER A 240 -8.79 -8.59 -3.01
N PHE A 241 -8.81 -9.10 -4.25
CA PHE A 241 -10.05 -9.58 -4.88
C PHE A 241 -10.64 -10.81 -4.16
N PRO A 242 -9.86 -11.87 -3.86
CA PRO A 242 -10.39 -13.01 -3.10
C PRO A 242 -10.86 -12.62 -1.70
N HIS A 243 -10.13 -11.72 -1.02
CA HIS A 243 -10.50 -11.20 0.30
C HIS A 243 -11.85 -10.47 0.28
N SER A 244 -12.10 -9.66 -0.74
CA SER A 244 -13.38 -8.94 -0.84
C SER A 244 -14.53 -9.81 -1.28
N LEU A 245 -14.29 -10.77 -2.17
CA LEU A 245 -15.29 -11.77 -2.52
C LEU A 245 -15.70 -12.60 -1.29
N PHE A 246 -14.73 -12.93 -0.43
CA PHE A 246 -14.98 -13.62 0.82
C PHE A 246 -15.89 -12.83 1.77
N HIS A 247 -15.67 -11.52 1.92
CA HIS A 247 -16.54 -10.65 2.73
C HIS A 247 -17.97 -10.53 2.16
N LEU A 248 -18.14 -10.66 0.84
CA LEU A 248 -19.47 -10.68 0.21
C LEU A 248 -20.22 -12.00 0.46
N MET A 249 -19.51 -13.10 0.68
CA MET A 249 -20.13 -14.41 0.94
C MET A 249 -20.63 -14.56 2.38
N VAL A 250 -20.26 -13.64 3.29
CA VAL A 250 -20.62 -13.65 4.73
C VAL A 250 -20.48 -15.04 5.37
N PRO A 251 -19.27 -15.61 5.36
CA PRO A 251 -19.05 -16.96 5.90
C PRO A 251 -19.26 -16.99 7.41
N GLU A 252 -19.93 -18.04 7.88
CA GLU A 252 -20.21 -18.24 9.31
C GLU A 252 -18.99 -18.76 10.09
N ASP A 253 -18.06 -19.44 9.41
CA ASP A 253 -16.87 -20.03 10.03
C ASP A 253 -15.73 -18.99 10.17
N PRO A 254 -15.21 -18.76 11.40
CA PRO A 254 -14.07 -17.87 11.63
C PRO A 254 -12.74 -18.38 11.05
N PHE A 255 -12.56 -19.69 10.81
CA PHE A 255 -11.29 -20.23 10.33
C PHE A 255 -10.93 -19.73 8.92
N PRO A 256 -11.79 -19.88 7.88
CA PRO A 256 -11.53 -19.30 6.56
C PRO A 256 -11.31 -17.78 6.62
N HIS A 257 -11.96 -17.09 7.54
CA HIS A 257 -11.81 -15.65 7.72
C HIS A 257 -10.38 -15.28 8.12
N VAL A 258 -9.79 -15.99 9.09
CA VAL A 258 -8.39 -15.79 9.49
C VAL A 258 -7.44 -16.04 8.32
N ILE A 259 -7.62 -17.14 7.58
CA ILE A 259 -6.75 -17.50 6.46
C ILE A 259 -6.81 -16.45 5.34
N MET A 260 -8.00 -16.00 4.96
CA MET A 260 -8.15 -14.98 3.91
C MET A 260 -7.51 -13.65 4.30
N HIS A 261 -7.60 -13.25 5.58
CA HIS A 261 -6.93 -12.04 6.06
C HIS A 261 -5.41 -12.17 6.10
N LEU A 262 -4.86 -13.35 6.41
CA LEU A 262 -3.42 -13.59 6.35
C LEU A 262 -2.87 -13.42 4.93
N CYS A 263 -3.57 -13.98 3.95
CA CYS A 263 -3.25 -13.79 2.53
C CYS A 263 -3.32 -12.31 2.15
N PHE A 264 -4.39 -11.62 2.58
CA PHE A 264 -4.55 -10.19 2.32
C PHE A 264 -3.40 -9.37 2.93
N TRP A 265 -3.09 -9.50 4.22
CA TRP A 265 -2.04 -8.70 4.86
C TRP A 265 -0.65 -8.92 4.30
N THR A 266 -0.37 -10.08 3.69
CA THR A 266 0.90 -10.34 2.99
C THR A 266 1.18 -9.29 1.91
N ILE A 267 0.14 -8.71 1.30
CA ILE A 267 0.26 -7.65 0.30
C ILE A 267 1.04 -6.43 0.82
N LEU A 268 0.89 -6.11 2.11
CA LEU A 268 1.46 -4.90 2.74
C LEU A 268 2.99 -4.89 2.65
N PHE A 269 3.59 -6.07 2.58
CA PHE A 269 5.02 -6.27 2.37
C PHE A 269 5.36 -6.48 0.89
N VAL A 270 4.57 -7.29 0.17
CA VAL A 270 4.86 -7.66 -1.23
C VAL A 270 4.84 -6.44 -2.15
N ASP A 271 3.84 -5.57 -2.04
CA ASP A 271 3.67 -4.41 -2.92
C ASP A 271 4.85 -3.42 -2.90
N PRO A 272 5.30 -2.89 -1.75
CA PRO A 272 6.47 -2.01 -1.72
C PRO A 272 7.75 -2.71 -2.16
N VAL A 273 7.92 -4.01 -1.88
CA VAL A 273 9.08 -4.78 -2.34
C VAL A 273 9.08 -4.90 -3.86
N LEU A 274 7.96 -5.30 -4.47
CA LEU A 274 7.82 -5.38 -5.93
C LEU A 274 8.03 -4.02 -6.57
N PHE A 275 7.44 -2.97 -6.01
CA PHE A 275 7.60 -1.61 -6.52
C PHE A 275 9.06 -1.16 -6.57
N VAL A 276 9.81 -1.40 -5.50
CA VAL A 276 11.24 -1.04 -5.41
C VAL A 276 12.10 -1.96 -6.30
N MET A 277 11.87 -3.27 -6.27
CA MET A 277 12.69 -4.24 -7.00
C MET A 277 12.51 -4.17 -8.52
N LEU A 278 11.31 -3.87 -8.99
CA LEU A 278 11.03 -3.71 -10.42
C LEU A 278 11.53 -2.38 -10.98
N ASN A 279 11.76 -1.38 -10.11
CA ASN A 279 12.37 -0.12 -10.50
C ASN A 279 13.89 -0.17 -10.31
N ARG A 280 14.62 -0.41 -11.41
CA ARG A 280 16.10 -0.48 -11.41
C ARG A 280 16.77 0.68 -10.67
N LYS A 281 16.22 1.90 -10.78
CA LYS A 281 16.80 3.09 -10.13
C LYS A 281 16.63 3.06 -8.62
N TYR A 282 15.47 2.63 -8.14
CA TYR A 282 15.22 2.50 -6.70
C TYR A 282 16.05 1.37 -6.11
N LYS A 283 16.12 0.22 -6.82
CA LYS A 283 17.01 -0.88 -6.44
C LYS A 283 18.47 -0.45 -6.34
N THR A 284 19.02 0.24 -7.34
CA THR A 284 20.41 0.73 -7.30
C THR A 284 20.61 1.77 -6.19
N PHE A 285 19.64 2.67 -5.99
CA PHE A 285 19.69 3.66 -4.91
C PHE A 285 19.75 2.98 -3.53
N LEU A 286 18.89 2.00 -3.26
CA LEU A 286 18.91 1.26 -2.00
C LEU A 286 20.19 0.46 -1.83
N LYS A 287 20.65 -0.25 -2.87
CA LYS A 287 21.91 -0.99 -2.79
C LYS A 287 23.08 -0.07 -2.42
N LYS A 288 23.16 1.13 -3.01
CA LYS A 288 24.21 2.10 -2.69
C LYS A 288 24.10 2.64 -1.25
N ASN A 289 22.91 2.95 -0.76
CA ASN A 289 22.76 3.61 0.54
C ASN A 289 22.67 2.63 1.73
N LEU A 290 22.11 1.43 1.53
CA LEU A 290 21.99 0.42 2.58
C LEU A 290 23.22 -0.48 2.68
N CYS A 291 23.81 -0.90 1.54
CA CYS A 291 25.00 -1.77 1.59
C CYS A 291 26.29 -1.01 1.92
N CYS A 292 26.40 0.29 1.58
CA CYS A 292 27.57 1.08 2.00
C CYS A 292 27.59 1.33 3.52
N CYS A 293 26.45 1.35 4.22
CA CYS A 293 26.44 1.43 5.69
C CYS A 293 26.97 0.15 6.36
N LEU A 294 26.91 -1.01 5.69
CA LEU A 294 27.43 -2.28 6.20
C LEU A 294 28.90 -2.55 5.82
N LEU A 295 29.46 -1.78 4.86
CA LEU A 295 30.82 -1.99 4.33
C LEU A 295 31.74 -0.76 4.49
N SER A 296 31.24 0.36 5.03
CA SER A 296 32.03 1.59 5.20
C SER A 296 32.90 1.63 6.48
N GLU A 297 32.92 0.56 7.29
CA GLU A 297 33.85 0.47 8.42
C GLU A 297 35.23 -0.09 8.04
N ASP A 298 35.38 -0.80 6.90
CA ASP A 298 36.67 -1.42 6.56
C ASP A 298 37.60 -0.57 5.66
N GLU A 299 37.10 0.47 4.99
CA GLU A 299 37.93 1.26 4.03
C GLU A 299 38.63 2.49 4.63
N LYS A 300 38.38 2.86 5.89
CA LYS A 300 39.07 4.00 6.52
C LYS A 300 40.46 3.68 7.08
N SER A 301 40.88 2.41 7.10
CA SER A 301 42.22 2.01 7.57
C SER A 301 43.29 1.87 6.47
N TYR A 302 42.96 2.04 5.17
CA TYR A 302 43.91 1.68 4.10
C TYR A 302 44.33 2.79 3.12
N SER A 303 43.90 4.05 3.28
CA SER A 303 44.27 5.14 2.35
C SER A 303 45.11 6.28 2.95
N SER A 304 45.82 6.02 4.06
CA SER A 304 46.87 6.91 4.57
C SER A 304 48.29 6.41 4.23
N THR A 305 48.54 5.91 3.02
CA THR A 305 49.93 5.81 2.52
C THR A 305 49.96 5.73 0.98
N LYS A 306 50.00 6.89 0.32
CA LYS A 306 50.85 7.13 -0.86
C LYS A 306 50.75 8.60 -1.29
N GLY A 307 51.70 9.37 -0.79
CA GLY A 307 52.14 10.63 -1.38
C GLY A 307 52.69 10.41 -2.80
N THR A 308 52.46 11.36 -3.72
CA THR A 308 53.27 12.57 -4.00
C THR A 308 54.35 12.30 -5.07
N SER A 309 54.53 13.31 -5.95
CA SER A 309 55.41 13.44 -7.14
C SER A 309 54.73 12.99 -8.45
N SER A 310 54.75 13.75 -9.56
CA SER A 310 55.56 14.90 -10.01
C SER A 310 54.84 15.52 -11.24
N PHE A 311 54.63 16.85 -11.33
CA PHE A 311 55.20 17.80 -12.33
C PHE A 311 55.26 17.27 -13.80
N ALA A 312 54.90 17.96 -14.88
CA ALA A 312 54.49 19.34 -15.18
C ALA A 312 54.15 19.44 -16.69
N MET A 313 53.52 20.56 -17.09
CA MET A 313 53.48 21.19 -18.43
C MET A 313 52.94 20.41 -19.64
N ASP A 314 51.86 20.91 -20.27
CA ASP A 314 52.05 21.68 -21.52
C ASP A 314 50.85 22.59 -21.89
N LYS A 315 51.21 23.86 -22.16
CA LYS A 315 50.68 24.93 -23.03
C LYS A 315 49.22 24.84 -23.56
N LEU A 316 48.34 25.82 -23.31
CA LEU A 316 48.26 27.17 -23.94
C LEU A 316 48.48 27.18 -25.47
N SER A 317 47.41 27.29 -26.27
CA SER A 317 47.31 28.12 -27.49
C SER A 317 46.11 27.71 -28.35
N ASN A 318 45.10 28.58 -28.45
CA ASN A 318 44.49 29.06 -29.72
C ASN A 318 43.06 29.57 -29.49
N GLN A 319 42.97 30.87 -29.18
CA GLN A 319 42.05 31.74 -29.91
C GLN A 319 42.57 31.91 -31.34
N VAL A 320 41.68 31.97 -32.33
CA VAL A 320 41.61 32.99 -33.39
C VAL A 320 40.58 32.52 -34.44
N ASN A 321 39.68 33.46 -34.76
CA ASN A 321 38.62 33.53 -35.78
C ASN A 321 37.27 32.88 -35.47
#